data_AF-A0AAW4XRE0-F1
#
_entry.id   AF-A0AAW4XRE0-F1
#
_cell.length_a   1.000
_cell.length_b   1.000
_cell.length_c   1.000
_cell.angle_alpha   90.00
_cell.angle_beta   90.00
_cell.angle_gamma   90.00
#
_symmetry.space_group_name_H-M   'P 1'
#
loop_
_entity.id
_entity.type
_entity.pdbx_description
1 polymer ?
#
loop_
_entity_poly.entity_id
_entity_poly.type
_entity_poly.pdbx_seq_one_letter_code
_entity_poly.pdbx_strand_id
1 'polypeptide(L)'
;MRLHASQEDIASLLDPQVRENEFEMVEANFLAQGEVLLLKNGEALTTSLGAVSGDSSNEPWLRYGAEIEISVRYQDLEGRKYQSKLPLKVYAREGFGGGIWRS
;
A
#
# COMPACT_ATOMS: atom_id res chain seq x y z
N MET A 1 1.53 -13.09 2.26
CA MET A 1 0.36 -12.48 1.60
C MET A 1 0.85 -11.74 0.37
N ARG A 2 0.11 -11.80 -0.73
CA ARG A 2 0.41 -11.08 -1.97
C ARG A 2 -0.76 -10.18 -2.33
N LEU A 3 -0.45 -8.93 -2.67
CA LEU A 3 -1.42 -7.94 -3.13
C LEU A 3 -1.38 -7.93 -4.66
N HIS A 4 -2.53 -7.74 -5.28
CA HIS A 4 -2.66 -7.64 -6.73
C HIS A 4 -3.61 -6.50 -7.07
N ALA A 5 -3.16 -5.65 -8.00
CA ALA A 5 -3.91 -4.57 -8.61
C ALA A 5 -3.45 -4.44 -10.08
N SER A 6 -4.29 -3.89 -10.95
CA SER A 6 -3.85 -3.57 -12.32
C SER A 6 -2.94 -2.33 -12.32
N GLN A 7 -2.14 -2.16 -13.37
CA GLN A 7 -1.30 -0.96 -13.50
C GLN A 7 -2.15 0.32 -13.58
N GLU A 8 -3.33 0.25 -14.22
CA GLU A 8 -4.29 1.35 -14.28
C GLU A 8 -4.85 1.70 -12.89
N ASP A 9 -5.22 0.68 -12.10
CA ASP A 9 -5.67 0.89 -10.72
C ASP A 9 -4.56 1.49 -9.87
N ILE A 10 -3.33 0.95 -9.97
CA ILE A 10 -2.17 1.49 -9.24
C ILE A 10 -1.98 2.96 -9.62
N ALA A 11 -1.92 3.29 -10.91
CA ALA A 11 -1.79 4.66 -11.39
C ALA A 11 -2.88 5.59 -10.84
N SER A 12 -4.11 5.09 -10.68
CA SER A 12 -5.20 5.86 -10.07
C SER A 12 -4.98 6.20 -8.57
N LEU A 13 -4.05 5.53 -7.89
CA LEU A 13 -3.68 5.85 -6.52
C LEU A 13 -2.65 6.98 -6.42
N LEU A 14 -1.89 7.26 -7.48
CA LEU A 14 -0.79 8.22 -7.43
C LEU A 14 -1.23 9.62 -7.87
N ASP A 15 -0.46 10.61 -7.43
CA ASP A 15 -0.58 11.96 -7.98
C ASP A 15 -0.12 11.98 -9.45
N PRO A 16 -0.79 12.70 -10.36
CA PRO A 16 -0.37 12.79 -11.76
C PRO A 16 1.06 13.31 -11.98
N GLN A 17 1.63 14.00 -10.99
CA GLN A 17 2.99 14.55 -11.03
C GLN A 17 4.05 13.64 -10.37
N VAL A 18 3.66 12.44 -9.91
CA VAL A 18 4.58 11.48 -9.30
C VAL A 18 5.71 11.14 -10.27
N ARG A 19 6.95 11.05 -9.79
CA ARG A 19 8.08 10.67 -10.65
C ARG A 19 8.10 9.15 -10.79
N GLU A 20 8.77 8.69 -11.84
CA GLU A 20 8.81 7.28 -12.23
C GLU A 20 9.34 6.37 -11.11
N ASN A 21 10.41 6.78 -10.42
CA ASN A 21 10.95 6.01 -9.30
C ASN A 21 9.94 5.81 -8.15
N GLU A 22 9.12 6.82 -7.85
CA GLU A 22 8.08 6.68 -6.83
C GLU A 22 6.94 5.76 -7.28
N PHE A 23 6.57 5.84 -8.56
CA PHE A 23 5.62 4.91 -9.15
C PHE A 23 6.11 3.48 -9.02
N GLU A 24 7.35 3.19 -9.40
CA GLU A 24 7.96 1.87 -9.29
C GLU A 24 7.99 1.36 -7.84
N MET A 25 8.26 2.25 -6.87
CA MET A 25 8.23 1.90 -5.44
C MET A 25 6.82 1.49 -4.97
N VAL A 26 5.78 2.18 -5.42
CA VAL A 26 4.39 1.81 -5.09
C VAL A 26 4.00 0.52 -5.81
N GLU A 27 4.29 0.42 -7.10
CA GLU A 27 3.99 -0.74 -7.94
C GLU A 27 4.62 -2.03 -7.41
N ALA A 28 5.86 -1.96 -6.88
CA ALA A 28 6.57 -3.09 -6.30
C ALA A 28 5.78 -3.83 -5.21
N ASN A 29 4.86 -3.15 -4.52
CA ASN A 29 4.00 -3.77 -3.49
C ASN A 29 2.93 -4.72 -4.07
N PHE A 30 2.61 -4.59 -5.37
CA PHE A 30 1.57 -5.35 -6.07
C PHE A 30 2.14 -6.39 -7.05
N LEU A 31 3.46 -6.40 -7.23
CA LEU A 31 4.13 -7.38 -8.06
C LEU A 31 4.10 -8.77 -7.42
N ALA A 32 4.18 -9.80 -8.25
CA ALA A 32 4.07 -11.19 -7.81
C ALA A 32 5.16 -11.62 -6.81
N GLN A 33 6.29 -10.91 -6.76
CA GLN A 33 7.41 -11.15 -5.84
C GLN A 33 7.25 -10.40 -4.50
N GLY A 34 6.33 -9.42 -4.43
CA GLY A 34 5.99 -8.72 -3.20
C GLY A 34 5.25 -9.64 -2.24
N GLU A 35 5.93 -10.08 -1.17
CA GLU A 35 5.32 -10.87 -0.10
C GLU A 35 5.28 -10.09 1.20
N VAL A 36 4.07 -9.82 1.69
CA VAL A 36 3.83 -9.26 3.02
C VAL A 36 3.63 -10.40 4.01
N LEU A 37 4.46 -10.46 5.06
CA LEU A 37 4.30 -11.44 6.13
C LEU A 37 3.06 -11.10 6.96
N LEU A 38 2.08 -12.01 6.97
CA LEU A 38 0.99 -11.97 7.95
C LEU A 38 1.47 -12.76 9.17
N LEU A 39 1.97 -12.06 10.19
CA LEU A 39 2.41 -12.70 11.43
C LEU A 39 1.31 -12.70 12.48
N LYS A 40 1.12 -13.89 13.06
CA LYS A 40 0.40 -14.28 14.29
C LYS A 40 -1.07 -13.91 14.43
N ASN A 41 -1.87 -14.95 14.73
CA ASN A 41 -3.22 -14.81 15.25
C ASN A 41 -3.23 -13.90 16.49
N GLY A 42 -4.06 -12.85 16.45
CA GLY A 42 -4.28 -11.93 17.57
C GLY A 42 -3.40 -10.68 17.57
N GLU A 43 -2.47 -10.51 16.63
CA GLU A 43 -1.66 -9.29 16.50
C GLU A 43 -2.12 -8.45 15.31
N ALA A 44 -2.33 -7.15 15.53
CA ALA A 44 -2.63 -6.21 14.45
C ALA A 44 -1.32 -5.76 13.80
N LEU A 45 -1.11 -6.12 12.53
CA LEU A 45 0.02 -5.63 11.74
C LEU A 45 -0.40 -4.40 10.94
N THR A 46 0.40 -3.34 11.02
CA THR A 46 0.22 -2.12 10.22
C THR A 46 1.45 -1.96 9.31
N THR A 47 1.25 -1.91 7.99
CA THR A 47 2.33 -1.77 6.98
C THR A 47 2.06 -0.59 6.04
N SER A 48 3.11 0.09 5.58
CA SER A 48 3.00 1.24 4.65
C SER A 48 3.30 0.79 3.25
N LEU A 49 2.52 1.27 2.28
CA LEU A 49 2.76 1.05 0.85
C LEU A 49 3.24 2.32 0.14
N GLY A 50 3.45 3.42 0.89
CA GLY A 50 3.89 4.71 0.38
C GLY A 50 3.77 5.80 1.45
N ALA A 51 3.83 7.07 1.03
CA ALA A 51 3.68 8.23 1.90
C ALA A 51 2.77 9.30 1.28
N VAL A 52 2.18 10.13 2.16
CA VAL A 52 1.43 11.33 1.80
C VAL A 52 2.00 12.51 2.61
N SER A 53 2.10 13.68 2.02
CA SER A 53 2.46 14.93 2.72
C SER A 53 1.23 15.83 2.87
N GLY A 54 1.06 16.40 4.06
CA GLY A 54 0.09 17.48 4.30
C GLY A 54 0.69 18.88 4.09
N ASP A 55 2.01 18.97 3.90
CA ASP A 55 2.71 20.21 3.57
C ASP A 55 2.75 20.36 2.04
N SER A 56 2.19 21.45 1.52
CA SER A 56 2.16 21.77 0.08
C SER A 56 3.55 21.97 -0.53
N SER A 57 4.60 22.03 0.29
CA SER A 57 6.00 22.09 -0.15
C SER A 57 6.61 20.71 -0.45
N ASN A 58 5.97 19.62 -0.03
CA ASN A 58 6.37 18.24 -0.34
C ASN A 58 5.31 17.62 -1.26
N GLU A 59 5.68 17.26 -2.48
CA GLU A 59 4.78 16.66 -3.47
C GLU A 59 4.27 15.29 -2.98
N PRO A 60 2.97 15.13 -2.67
CA PRO A 60 2.43 13.86 -2.19
C PRO A 60 2.46 12.82 -3.30
N TRP A 61 3.05 11.65 -3.05
CA TRP A 61 3.14 10.58 -4.06
C TRP A 61 1.78 9.92 -4.32
N LEU A 62 0.94 9.86 -3.28
CA LEU A 62 -0.37 9.22 -3.30
C LEU A 62 -1.49 10.26 -3.22
N ARG A 63 -2.54 10.04 -4.02
CA ARG A 63 -3.75 10.85 -4.06
C ARG A 63 -4.63 10.52 -2.84
N TYR A 64 -4.74 11.47 -1.91
CA TYR A 64 -5.59 11.30 -0.72
C TYR A 64 -7.04 10.96 -1.11
N GLY A 65 -7.62 9.98 -0.42
CA GLY A 65 -9.00 9.54 -0.65
C GLY A 65 -9.18 8.62 -1.87
N ALA A 66 -8.15 8.40 -2.69
CA ALA A 66 -8.20 7.43 -3.77
C ALA A 66 -8.41 6.02 -3.23
N GLU A 67 -9.23 5.24 -3.92
CA GLU A 67 -9.61 3.89 -3.53
C GLU A 67 -9.59 2.98 -4.75
N ILE A 68 -9.01 1.79 -4.59
CA ILE A 68 -9.04 0.73 -5.60
C ILE A 68 -9.46 -0.58 -4.97
N GLU A 69 -10.03 -1.48 -5.77
CA GLU A 69 -10.23 -2.87 -5.35
C GLU A 69 -8.94 -3.66 -5.58
N ILE A 70 -8.43 -4.29 -4.52
CA ILE A 70 -7.26 -5.17 -4.60
C ILE A 70 -7.65 -6.62 -4.38
N SER A 71 -6.93 -7.53 -5.03
CA SER A 71 -7.02 -8.96 -4.76
C SER A 71 -5.89 -9.39 -3.85
N VAL A 72 -6.24 -9.97 -2.70
CA VAL A 72 -5.31 -10.46 -1.70
C VAL A 72 -5.27 -11.97 -1.75
N ARG A 73 -4.07 -12.53 -1.97
CA ARG A 73 -3.82 -13.97 -1.90
C ARG A 73 -2.98 -14.29 -0.67
N TYR A 74 -3.39 -15.29 0.09
CA TYR A 74 -2.66 -15.73 1.27
C TYR A 74 -2.75 -17.25 1.45
N GLN A 75 -1.82 -17.77 2.24
CA GLN A 75 -1.73 -19.18 2.57
C GLN A 75 -1.68 -19.29 4.08
N ASP A 76 -2.46 -20.20 4.66
CA ASP A 76 -2.38 -20.47 6.09
C ASP A 76 -1.22 -21.41 6.45
N LEU A 77 -1.05 -21.69 7.74
CA LEU A 77 0.00 -22.57 8.24
C LEU A 77 -0.14 -24.03 7.78
N GLU A 78 -1.35 -24.46 7.39
CA GLU A 78 -1.63 -25.79 6.84
C GLU A 78 -1.43 -25.85 5.32
N GLY A 79 -1.02 -24.73 4.71
CA GLY A 79 -0.79 -24.63 3.29
C GLY A 79 -2.06 -24.39 2.45
N ARG A 80 -3.22 -24.17 3.07
CA ARG A 80 -4.47 -23.87 2.36
C ARG A 80 -4.39 -22.46 1.78
N LYS A 81 -4.79 -22.32 0.52
CA LYS A 81 -4.71 -21.06 -0.24
C LYS A 81 -6.06 -20.37 -0.27
N TYR A 82 -6.03 -19.06 -0.08
CA TYR A 82 -7.22 -18.22 -0.04
C TYR A 82 -7.03 -17.00 -0.94
N GLN A 83 -8.13 -16.51 -1.49
CA GLN A 83 -8.19 -15.26 -2.24
C GLN A 83 -9.37 -14.44 -1.74
N SER A 84 -9.14 -13.14 -1.52
CA SER A 84 -10.16 -12.18 -1.13
C SER A 84 -10.03 -10.90 -1.97
N LYS A 85 -11.13 -10.17 -2.10
CA LYS A 85 -11.17 -8.84 -2.71
C LYS A 85 -11.49 -7.82 -1.62
N LEU A 86 -10.70 -6.76 -1.55
CA LEU A 86 -10.80 -5.75 -0.49
C LEU A 86 -10.58 -4.36 -1.09
N PRO A 87 -11.29 -3.33 -0.61
CA PRO A 87 -10.95 -1.95 -0.96
C PRO A 87 -9.66 -1.52 -0.26
N LEU A 88 -8.72 -0.96 -1.02
CA LEU A 88 -7.54 -0.27 -0.52
C LEU A 88 -7.73 1.23 -0.73
N LYS A 89 -7.78 2.00 0.37
CA LYS A 89 -7.97 3.44 0.31
C LYS A 89 -6.79 4.20 0.91
N VAL A 90 -6.35 5.24 0.19
CA VAL A 90 -5.31 6.17 0.61
C VAL A 90 -5.90 7.12 1.65
N TYR A 91 -5.37 7.05 2.86
CA TYR A 91 -5.72 7.97 3.94
C TYR A 91 -4.43 8.51 4.58
N ALA A 92 -4.33 9.83 4.67
CA ALA A 92 -3.40 10.49 5.57
C ALA A 92 -3.84 10.23 7.02
N ARG A 93 -2.97 9.60 7.80
CA ARG A 93 -3.08 9.57 9.26
C ARG A 93 -1.90 10.34 9.82
N GLU A 94 -2.10 11.08 10.91
CA GLU A 94 -0.97 11.65 11.65
C GLU A 94 -0.12 10.50 12.19
N GLY A 95 1.07 10.33 11.61
CA GLY A 95 2.00 9.26 11.94
C GLY A 95 1.74 7.97 11.17
N PHE A 96 2.71 7.58 10.35
CA PHE A 96 2.77 6.23 9.79
C PHE A 96 4.23 5.77 9.72
N GLY A 97 4.53 4.60 10.29
CA GLY A 97 5.84 3.96 10.21
C GLY A 97 6.95 4.61 11.04
N GLY A 98 6.85 4.59 12.37
CA GLY A 98 8.03 4.69 13.26
C GLY A 98 8.87 5.98 13.21
N GLY A 99 8.37 7.07 12.63
CA GLY A 99 9.08 8.36 12.65
C GLY A 99 8.11 9.53 12.56
N ILE A 100 7.86 10.17 13.70
CA ILE A 100 7.45 11.59 13.68
C ILE A 100 8.75 12.35 13.45
N TRP A 101 8.96 12.88 12.24
CA TRP A 101 10.01 13.88 12.05
C TRP A 101 9.56 15.15 12.78
N ARG A 102 9.97 15.27 14.05
CA ARG A 102 9.88 16.53 14.78
C ARG A 102 10.97 17.44 14.22
N SER A 103 10.58 18.62 13.73
CA SER A 103 11.49 19.74 13.52
C SER A 103 12.05 20.27 14.84
#